data_AF-A0A1A8B4S3-F1
#
_entry.id   AF-A0A1A8B4S3-F1
#
_cell.length_a   1.000
_cell.length_b   1.000
_cell.length_c   1.000
_cell.angle_alpha   90.00
_cell.angle_beta   90.00
_cell.angle_gamma   90.00
#
_symmetry.space_group_name_H-M   'P 1'
#
loop_
_entity.id
_entity.type
_entity.pdbx_description
1 polymer ?
#
loop_
_entity_poly.entity_id
_entity_poly.type
_entity_poly.pdbx_seq_one_letter_code
_entity_poly.pdbx_strand_id
1 'polypeptide(L)'
;MPSKYANCPICGRPFAALPHHLKRSHKVVNPGERQLLLKLANKRVFYRYEPCPVSGCRYQSSRCDRHLGTCHLELTEELLDWAVQSVQKRVTVRQLADLRATAPHPPMVSQLDQDEDDDPDMWSDEEAEPQASCRGCNTLQRKYEGVKRQLDNLRKTFRLYHRRVAKFERRAGTKITKHLPLPEEEVE
;
A
#
# COMPACT_ATOMS: atom_id res chain seq x y z
N MET A 1 6.72 -4.15 -22.10
CA MET A 1 8.08 -3.58 -22.27
C MET A 1 8.39 -2.78 -21.00
N PRO A 2 9.50 -3.02 -20.28
CA PRO A 2 9.84 -2.16 -19.16
C PRO A 2 9.99 -0.72 -19.69
N SER A 3 9.35 0.24 -19.02
CA SER A 3 9.53 1.66 -19.33
C SER A 3 11.02 1.97 -19.39
N LYS A 4 11.47 2.67 -20.43
CA LYS A 4 12.86 3.13 -20.54
C LYS A 4 13.21 4.14 -19.42
N TYR A 5 12.22 4.57 -18.64
CA TYR A 5 12.33 5.56 -17.60
C TYR A 5 11.94 4.96 -16.24
N ALA A 6 12.77 5.22 -15.23
CA ALA A 6 12.49 4.91 -13.84
C ALA A 6 12.34 6.22 -13.04
N ASN A 7 11.38 6.26 -12.13
CA ASN A 7 11.16 7.43 -11.29
C ASN A 7 12.21 7.48 -10.19
N CYS A 8 12.78 8.67 -9.96
CA CYS A 8 13.70 8.87 -8.86
C CYS A 8 12.95 8.79 -7.52
N PRO A 9 13.39 7.95 -6.57
CA PRO A 9 12.72 7.81 -5.28
C PRO A 9 12.90 9.03 -4.36
N ILE A 10 13.79 9.96 -4.71
CA ILE A 10 14.05 11.18 -3.92
C ILE A 10 13.25 12.37 -4.46
N CYS A 11 13.18 12.56 -5.78
CA CYS A 11 12.51 13.72 -6.40
C CYS A 11 11.26 13.40 -7.24
N GLY A 12 10.88 12.13 -7.36
CA GLY A 12 9.70 11.66 -8.09
C GLY A 12 9.78 11.75 -9.62
N ARG A 13 10.83 12.37 -10.18
CA ARG A 13 10.94 12.62 -11.64
C ARG A 13 11.41 11.37 -12.42
N PRO A 14 10.91 11.13 -13.64
CA PRO A 14 11.33 10.02 -14.49
C PRO A 14 12.68 10.26 -15.15
N PHE A 15 13.57 9.26 -15.14
CA PHE A 15 14.88 9.31 -15.80
C PHE A 15 15.23 8.00 -16.50
N ALA A 16 15.86 8.10 -17.67
CA ALA A 16 16.40 6.93 -18.37
C ALA A 16 17.69 6.40 -17.71
N ALA A 17 18.57 7.31 -17.25
CA ALA A 17 19.82 7.00 -16.59
C ALA A 17 19.76 7.35 -15.10
N LEU A 18 18.87 6.69 -14.35
CA LEU A 18 18.68 6.95 -12.92
C LEU A 18 19.98 6.88 -12.08
N PRO A 19 20.91 5.92 -12.28
CA PRO A 19 22.16 5.88 -11.50
C PRO A 19 23.01 7.15 -11.64
N HIS A 20 22.99 7.75 -12.82
CA HIS A 20 23.74 8.96 -13.13
C HIS A 20 23.08 10.21 -12.52
N HIS A 21 21.74 10.26 -12.58
CA HIS A 21 20.94 11.27 -11.89
C HIS A 21 21.18 11.26 -10.37
N LEU A 22 21.13 10.10 -9.72
CA LEU A 22 21.38 9.97 -8.27
C LEU A 22 22.76 10.49 -7.89
N LYS A 23 23.78 10.22 -8.71
CA LYS A 23 25.15 10.67 -8.45
C LYS A 23 25.32 12.18 -8.66
N ARG A 24 24.70 12.77 -9.70
CA ARG A 24 24.90 14.19 -10.06
C ARG A 24 23.97 15.14 -9.32
N SER A 25 22.68 14.80 -9.24
CA SER A 25 21.65 15.67 -8.66
C SER A 25 21.53 15.49 -7.16
N HIS A 26 21.58 14.25 -6.67
CA HIS A 26 21.40 13.94 -5.24
C HIS A 26 22.72 13.60 -4.52
N LYS A 27 23.86 13.62 -5.23
CA LYS A 27 25.19 13.32 -4.68
C LYS A 27 25.26 12.00 -3.90
N VAL A 28 24.49 11.00 -4.33
CA VAL A 28 24.53 9.65 -3.74
C VAL A 28 25.84 8.97 -4.14
N VAL A 29 26.87 9.10 -3.30
CA VAL A 29 28.19 8.49 -3.51
C VAL A 29 28.25 7.08 -2.91
N ASN A 30 27.52 6.84 -1.82
CA ASN A 30 27.50 5.55 -1.15
C ASN A 30 26.93 4.44 -2.08
N PRO A 31 27.70 3.37 -2.35
CA PRO A 31 27.26 2.33 -3.28
C PRO A 31 26.10 1.48 -2.74
N GLY A 32 26.03 1.27 -1.42
CA GLY A 32 24.94 0.53 -0.76
C GLY A 32 23.63 1.31 -0.82
N GLU A 33 23.66 2.59 -0.44
CA GLU A 33 22.53 3.51 -0.56
C GLU A 33 22.02 3.55 -2.00
N ARG A 34 22.92 3.77 -2.97
CA ARG A 34 22.57 3.80 -4.39
C ARG A 34 21.92 2.50 -4.85
N GLN A 35 22.41 1.35 -4.39
CA GLN A 35 21.83 0.06 -4.77
C GLN A 35 20.40 -0.10 -4.23
N LEU A 36 20.15 0.33 -3.00
CA LEU A 36 18.82 0.30 -2.39
C LEU A 36 17.83 1.20 -3.15
N LEU A 37 18.23 2.44 -3.45
CA LEU A 37 17.42 3.38 -4.23
C LEU A 37 17.11 2.87 -5.65
N LEU A 38 18.09 2.24 -6.31
CA LEU A 38 17.88 1.64 -7.62
C LEU A 38 16.92 0.44 -7.58
N LYS A 39 16.99 -0.39 -6.52
CA LYS A 39 16.05 -1.50 -6.34
C LYS A 39 14.62 -0.98 -6.15
N LEU A 40 14.45 0.07 -5.33
CA LEU A 40 13.16 0.73 -5.11
C LEU A 40 12.58 1.31 -6.40
N ALA A 41 13.37 2.10 -7.14
CA ALA A 41 12.92 2.72 -8.38
C ALA A 41 12.51 1.72 -9.47
N ASN A 42 13.15 0.55 -9.50
CA ASN A 42 12.83 -0.51 -10.45
C ASN A 42 11.74 -1.48 -9.93
N LYS A 43 11.12 -1.21 -8.79
CA LYS A 43 10.14 -2.09 -8.12
C LYS A 43 10.69 -3.52 -7.87
N ARG A 44 12.01 -3.66 -7.67
CA ARG A 44 12.72 -4.94 -7.46
C ARG A 44 13.05 -5.20 -5.98
N VAL A 45 12.34 -4.55 -5.07
CA VAL A 45 12.49 -4.77 -3.63
C VAL A 45 11.78 -6.07 -3.25
N PHE A 46 12.42 -6.87 -2.40
CA PHE A 46 11.85 -8.12 -1.92
C PHE A 46 10.98 -7.87 -0.68
N TYR A 47 9.68 -8.17 -0.76
CA TYR A 47 8.70 -7.86 0.30
C TYR A 47 7.82 -9.06 0.70
N ARG A 48 8.23 -10.29 0.39
CA ARG A 48 7.36 -11.47 0.57
C ARG A 48 6.94 -11.74 2.02
N TYR A 49 7.82 -11.44 2.96
CA TYR A 49 7.61 -11.68 4.39
C TYR A 49 7.10 -10.45 5.14
N GLU A 50 6.79 -9.37 4.42
CA GLU A 50 6.24 -8.17 5.04
C GLU A 50 4.75 -8.33 5.36
N PRO A 51 4.25 -7.59 6.37
CA PRO A 51 2.82 -7.52 6.65
C PRO A 51 2.08 -6.89 5.47
N CYS A 52 0.82 -7.30 5.30
CA CYS A 52 -0.04 -6.69 4.29
C CYS A 52 -0.22 -5.18 4.56
N PRO A 53 -0.07 -4.30 3.55
CA PRO A 53 -0.24 -2.85 3.68
C PRO A 53 -1.72 -2.42 3.70
N VAL A 54 -2.65 -3.32 3.41
CA VAL A 54 -4.08 -2.97 3.29
C VAL A 54 -4.69 -2.81 4.68
N SER A 55 -5.29 -1.65 4.94
CA SER A 55 -5.90 -1.32 6.23
C SER A 55 -6.94 -2.36 6.65
N GLY A 56 -6.82 -2.83 7.89
CA GLY A 56 -7.68 -3.89 8.45
C GLY A 56 -7.33 -5.32 8.00
N CYS A 57 -6.28 -5.51 7.18
CA CYS A 57 -5.74 -6.83 6.88
C CYS A 57 -4.65 -7.22 7.89
N ARG A 58 -4.81 -8.37 8.55
CA ARG A 58 -3.84 -8.88 9.56
C ARG A 58 -2.93 -9.99 9.01
N TYR A 59 -2.75 -10.06 7.70
CA TYR A 59 -1.92 -11.10 7.09
C TYR A 59 -0.42 -10.80 7.26
N GLN A 60 0.35 -11.73 7.84
CA GLN A 60 1.78 -11.55 8.18
C GLN A 60 2.62 -12.84 8.00
N SER A 61 2.32 -13.67 6.98
CA SER A 61 2.87 -15.04 6.92
C SER A 61 4.05 -15.23 5.97
N SER A 62 3.83 -15.41 4.66
CA SER A 62 4.92 -15.95 3.82
C SER A 62 4.98 -15.43 2.39
N ARG A 63 3.88 -14.87 1.87
CA ARG A 63 3.78 -14.41 0.47
C ARG A 63 2.84 -13.22 0.34
N CYS A 64 3.27 -12.05 0.82
CA CYS A 64 2.54 -10.80 0.65
C CYS A 64 2.24 -10.52 -0.84
N ASP A 65 3.17 -10.85 -1.74
CA ASP A 65 3.02 -10.75 -3.20
C ASP A 65 1.78 -11.51 -3.71
N ARG A 66 1.65 -12.79 -3.37
CA ARG A 66 0.49 -13.61 -3.75
C ARG A 66 -0.77 -13.18 -3.00
N HIS A 67 -0.63 -12.78 -1.74
CA HIS A 67 -1.75 -12.36 -0.92
C HIS A 67 -2.45 -11.13 -1.51
N LEU A 68 -1.70 -10.10 -1.90
CA LEU A 68 -2.25 -8.89 -2.54
C LEU A 68 -3.06 -9.24 -3.80
N GLY A 69 -2.53 -10.10 -4.67
CA GLY A 69 -3.25 -10.48 -5.91
C GLY A 69 -4.41 -11.45 -5.75
N THR A 70 -4.57 -12.14 -4.61
CA THR A 70 -5.59 -13.21 -4.46
C THR A 70 -6.61 -12.96 -3.35
N CYS A 71 -6.27 -12.15 -2.35
CA CYS A 71 -7.14 -11.87 -1.20
C CYS A 71 -7.76 -10.47 -1.27
N HIS A 72 -7.22 -9.57 -2.08
CA HIS A 72 -7.68 -8.19 -2.24
C HIS A 72 -8.26 -7.93 -3.64
N LEU A 73 -9.24 -8.74 -4.04
CA LEU A 73 -9.94 -8.59 -5.32
C LEU A 73 -10.86 -7.36 -5.36
N GLU A 74 -11.11 -6.76 -4.20
CA GLU A 74 -11.82 -5.49 -4.03
C GLU A 74 -10.99 -4.27 -4.40
N LEU A 75 -9.67 -4.41 -4.49
CA LEU A 75 -8.80 -3.30 -4.85
C LEU A 75 -8.69 -3.20 -6.38
N THR A 76 -8.72 -1.98 -6.88
CA THR A 76 -8.37 -1.70 -8.28
C THR A 76 -6.90 -2.00 -8.52
N GLU A 77 -6.52 -2.19 -9.78
CA GLU A 77 -5.11 -2.42 -10.15
C GLU A 77 -4.20 -1.27 -9.66
N GLU A 78 -4.69 -0.03 -9.71
CA GLU A 78 -4.00 1.15 -9.20
C GLU A 78 -3.78 1.09 -7.69
N LEU A 79 -4.80 0.72 -6.92
CA LEU A 79 -4.69 0.57 -5.46
C LEU A 79 -3.78 -0.59 -5.06
N LEU A 80 -3.78 -1.67 -5.84
CA LEU A 80 -2.84 -2.79 -5.65
C LEU A 80 -1.40 -2.37 -5.93
N ASP A 81 -1.16 -1.62 -7.01
CA ASP A 81 0.18 -1.12 -7.32
C ASP A 81 0.65 -0.12 -6.26
N TRP A 82 -0.23 0.77 -5.78
CA TRP A 82 0.07 1.64 -4.64
C TRP A 82 0.41 0.85 -3.38
N ALA A 83 -0.38 -0.18 -3.05
CA ALA A 83 -0.14 -1.05 -1.89
C ALA A 83 1.23 -1.75 -1.99
N VAL A 84 1.58 -2.29 -3.17
CA VAL A 84 2.90 -2.88 -3.41
C VAL A 84 4.00 -1.85 -3.24
N GLN A 85 3.87 -0.68 -3.88
CA GLN A 85 4.86 0.40 -3.77
C GLN A 85 5.06 0.87 -2.33
N SER A 86 3.98 0.96 -1.54
CA SER A 86 4.03 1.32 -0.12
C SER A 86 4.86 0.33 0.69
N VAL A 87 4.64 -0.99 0.51
CA VAL A 87 5.46 -2.01 1.20
C VAL A 87 6.91 -1.94 0.75
N GLN A 88 7.16 -1.80 -0.56
CA GLN A 88 8.51 -1.69 -1.09
C GLN A 88 9.25 -0.46 -0.55
N LYS A 89 8.57 0.68 -0.43
CA LYS A 89 9.09 1.90 0.22
C LYS A 89 9.46 1.60 1.66
N ARG A 90 8.53 1.06 2.47
CA ARG A 90 8.77 0.70 3.88
C ARG A 90 9.98 -0.23 4.08
N VAL A 91 10.11 -1.27 3.26
CA VAL A 91 11.28 -2.18 3.32
C VAL A 91 12.57 -1.44 2.99
N THR A 92 12.55 -0.58 1.97
CA THR A 92 13.74 0.16 1.56
C THR A 92 14.16 1.17 2.64
N VAL A 93 13.20 1.88 3.24
CA VAL A 93 13.41 2.80 4.37
C VAL A 93 14.08 2.06 5.53
N ARG A 94 13.57 0.88 5.93
CA ARG A 94 14.23 0.06 6.96
C ARG A 94 15.66 -0.34 6.58
N GLN A 95 15.89 -0.78 5.35
CA GLN A 95 17.22 -1.15 4.88
C GLN A 95 18.19 0.05 4.83
N LEU A 96 17.69 1.25 4.54
CA LEU A 96 18.48 2.48 4.61
C LEU A 96 18.80 2.85 6.06
N ALA A 97 17.85 2.71 6.98
CA ALA A 97 18.06 2.92 8.42
C ALA A 97 19.13 1.96 8.97
N ASP A 98 19.01 0.66 8.67
CA ASP A 98 20.00 -0.35 9.05
C ASP A 98 21.39 0.00 8.49
N LEU A 99 21.45 0.40 7.22
CA LEU A 99 22.70 0.80 6.58
C LEU A 99 23.28 2.04 7.27
N ARG A 100 22.47 3.04 7.61
CA ARG A 100 22.92 4.25 8.31
C ARG A 100 23.42 3.93 9.72
N ALA A 101 22.77 3.01 10.42
CA ALA A 101 23.19 2.56 11.75
C ALA A 101 24.60 1.96 11.75
N THR A 102 25.05 1.40 10.62
CA THR A 102 26.45 0.93 10.45
C THR A 102 27.49 2.04 10.27
N ALA A 103 27.09 3.31 10.31
CA ALA A 103 27.94 4.48 10.06
C ALA A 103 28.80 4.33 8.79
N PRO A 104 28.17 4.13 7.62
CA PRO A 104 28.87 3.69 6.42
C PRO A 104 29.76 4.80 5.85
N HIS A 105 30.88 4.40 5.26
CA HIS A 105 31.79 5.29 4.55
C HIS A 105 31.86 4.92 3.06
N PRO A 106 31.58 5.84 2.12
CA PRO A 106 31.20 7.26 2.29
C PRO A 106 29.85 7.46 2.99
N PRO A 107 29.63 8.62 3.65
CA PRO A 107 28.38 8.89 4.37
C PRO A 107 27.18 8.86 3.43
N MET A 108 26.05 8.40 3.96
CA MET A 108 24.80 8.41 3.23
C MET A 108 24.25 9.84 3.09
N VAL A 109 23.59 10.13 1.97
CA VAL A 109 23.05 11.47 1.67
C VAL A 109 21.53 11.47 1.63
N SER A 110 20.88 10.39 1.18
CA SER A 110 19.42 10.26 1.23
C SER A 110 18.93 10.29 2.66
N GLN A 111 17.90 11.07 2.94
CA GLN A 111 17.22 11.14 4.24
C GLN A 111 15.88 10.38 4.24
N LEU A 112 15.63 9.52 3.25
CA LEU A 112 14.36 8.78 3.10
C LEU A 112 13.98 7.92 4.31
N ASP A 113 14.95 7.52 5.13
CA ASP A 113 14.77 6.77 6.38
C ASP A 113 14.75 7.65 7.64
N GLN A 114 14.97 8.95 7.46
CA GLN A 114 14.84 10.01 8.47
C GLN A 114 13.53 10.80 8.31
N ASP A 115 12.93 10.77 7.12
CA ASP A 115 11.58 11.25 6.87
C ASP A 115 10.61 10.30 7.59
N GLU A 116 10.41 10.55 8.89
CA GLU A 116 9.24 10.06 9.62
C GLU A 116 8.00 10.63 8.89
N ASP A 117 7.14 9.73 8.43
CA ASP A 117 5.74 9.99 8.08
C ASP A 117 5.42 10.66 6.72
N ASP A 118 5.29 9.81 5.69
CA ASP A 118 3.99 9.76 5.00
C ASP A 118 3.15 8.72 5.73
N ASP A 119 2.68 9.07 6.93
CA ASP A 119 1.63 8.32 7.59
C ASP A 119 0.37 8.44 6.71
N PRO A 120 -0.19 7.35 6.15
CA PRO A 120 -1.56 7.41 5.67
C PRO A 120 -2.56 7.63 6.82
N ASP A 121 -2.09 7.70 8.08
CA ASP A 121 -2.82 8.12 9.26
C ASP A 121 -2.41 9.53 9.74
N MET A 122 -2.15 10.51 8.85
CA MET A 122 -2.34 11.94 9.18
C MET A 122 -3.84 12.33 9.28
N TRP A 123 -4.63 11.38 9.79
CA TRP A 123 -5.88 11.50 10.53
C TRP A 123 -5.73 10.67 11.80
N SER A 124 -4.60 10.80 12.50
CA SER A 124 -4.56 10.52 13.92
C SER A 124 -5.64 11.42 14.53
N ASP A 125 -6.70 10.82 15.05
CA ASP A 125 -7.76 11.43 15.87
C ASP A 125 -7.18 12.04 17.18
N GLU A 126 -6.09 12.81 17.08
CA GLU A 126 -5.46 13.58 18.16
C GLU A 126 -5.69 15.09 18.00
N GLU A 127 -6.66 15.49 17.18
CA GLU A 127 -7.37 16.76 17.41
C GLU A 127 -8.50 16.46 18.38
N ALA A 128 -8.19 16.65 19.67
CA ALA A 128 -9.08 16.58 20.82
C ALA A 128 -10.57 16.76 20.45
N GLU A 129 -11.35 15.67 20.49
CA GLU A 129 -12.81 15.80 20.40
C GLU A 129 -13.25 16.74 21.53
N PRO A 130 -13.82 17.93 21.24
CA PRO A 130 -14.65 18.56 22.22
C PRO A 130 -15.79 17.57 22.47
N GLN A 131 -15.85 17.00 23.67
CA GLN A 131 -17.01 16.25 24.15
C GLN A 131 -18.23 17.19 24.18
N ALA A 132 -18.77 17.47 23.01
CA ALA A 132 -20.04 18.15 22.87
C ALA A 132 -21.10 17.12 23.27
N SER A 133 -21.59 17.24 24.49
CA SER A 133 -22.70 16.46 25.06
C SER A 133 -24.06 16.73 24.40
N CYS A 134 -24.05 17.12 23.12
CA CYS A 134 -25.26 17.33 22.34
C CYS A 134 -25.92 15.97 22.01
N ARG A 135 -27.20 15.82 22.35
CA ARG A 135 -27.99 14.62 22.02
C ARG A 135 -28.02 14.33 20.50
N GLY A 136 -27.94 15.37 19.67
CA GLY A 136 -27.88 15.26 18.21
C GLY A 136 -26.56 14.63 17.72
N CYS A 137 -25.43 15.10 18.23
CA CYS A 137 -24.09 14.61 17.86
C CYS A 137 -23.90 13.15 18.26
N ASN A 138 -24.32 12.77 19.47
CA ASN A 138 -24.27 11.36 19.93
C ASN A 138 -25.14 10.43 19.07
N THR A 139 -26.29 10.91 18.60
CA THR A 139 -27.17 10.13 17.72
C THR A 139 -26.53 9.94 16.34
N LEU A 140 -25.89 10.98 15.81
CA LEU A 140 -25.20 10.93 14.52
C LEU A 140 -23.97 10.01 14.59
N GLN A 141 -23.20 10.07 15.67
CA GLN A 141 -22.04 9.20 15.90
C GLN A 141 -22.45 7.73 15.98
N ARG A 142 -23.50 7.39 16.72
CA ARG A 142 -24.06 6.03 16.75
C ARG A 142 -24.54 5.55 15.38
N LYS A 143 -25.15 6.44 14.58
CA LYS A 143 -25.56 6.12 13.21
C LYS A 143 -24.34 5.87 12.32
N TYR A 144 -23.32 6.72 12.39
CA TYR A 144 -22.07 6.56 11.64
C TYR A 144 -21.38 5.24 11.99
N GLU A 145 -21.22 4.93 13.28
CA GLU A 145 -20.67 3.65 13.74
C GLU A 145 -21.51 2.46 13.27
N GLY A 146 -22.84 2.60 13.28
CA GLY A 146 -23.77 1.59 12.77
C GLY A 146 -23.57 1.31 11.28
N VAL A 147 -23.51 2.36 10.46
CA VAL A 147 -23.27 2.25 9.01
C VAL A 147 -21.86 1.70 8.75
N LYS A 148 -20.85 2.14 9.50
CA LYS A 148 -19.47 1.61 9.41
C LYS A 148 -19.43 0.10 9.67
N ARG A 149 -20.12 -0.37 10.72
CA ARG A 149 -20.26 -1.81 11.01
C ARG A 149 -21.00 -2.58 9.91
N GLN A 150 -22.07 -2.00 9.35
CA GLN A 150 -22.78 -2.60 8.22
C GLN A 150 -21.85 -2.76 7.02
N LEU A 151 -21.10 -1.72 6.69
CA LEU A 151 -20.16 -1.71 5.57
C LEU A 151 -19.04 -2.74 5.76
N ASP A 152 -18.50 -2.87 6.98
CA ASP A 152 -17.52 -3.89 7.32
C ASP A 152 -18.08 -5.32 7.22
N ASN A 153 -19.34 -5.52 7.62
CA ASN A 153 -20.01 -6.81 7.49
C ASN A 153 -20.27 -7.17 6.04
N LEU A 154 -20.75 -6.24 5.21
CA LEU A 154 -20.89 -6.42 3.77
C LEU A 154 -19.55 -6.75 3.12
N ARG A 155 -18.49 -6.01 3.44
CA ARG A 155 -17.13 -6.34 2.95
C ARG A 155 -16.69 -7.74 3.37
N LYS A 156 -17.03 -8.20 4.58
CA LYS A 156 -16.76 -9.59 5.01
C LYS A 156 -17.55 -10.62 4.22
N THR A 157 -18.85 -10.41 3.98
CA THR A 157 -19.70 -11.37 3.25
C THR A 157 -19.29 -11.47 1.78
N PHE A 158 -19.01 -10.36 1.11
CA PHE A 158 -18.49 -10.35 -0.26
C PHE A 158 -17.15 -11.10 -0.35
N ARG A 159 -16.23 -10.90 0.61
CA ARG A 159 -14.97 -11.66 0.66
C ARG A 159 -15.18 -13.16 0.79
N LEU A 160 -16.10 -13.60 1.66
CA LEU A 160 -16.40 -15.03 1.83
C LEU A 160 -17.06 -15.62 0.58
N TYR A 161 -17.97 -14.88 -0.05
CA TYR A 161 -18.61 -15.26 -1.31
C TYR A 161 -17.56 -15.43 -2.42
N HIS A 162 -16.69 -14.44 -2.61
CA HIS A 162 -15.63 -14.52 -3.61
C HIS A 162 -14.65 -15.64 -3.33
N ARG A 163 -14.28 -15.89 -2.07
CA ARG A 163 -13.44 -17.04 -1.70
C ARG A 163 -14.10 -18.38 -2.06
N ARG A 164 -15.43 -18.47 -1.94
CA ARG A 164 -16.21 -19.65 -2.33
C ARG A 164 -16.24 -19.82 -3.84
N VAL A 165 -16.50 -18.75 -4.60
CA VAL A 165 -16.47 -18.74 -6.07
C VAL A 165 -15.10 -19.15 -6.60
N ALA A 166 -14.02 -18.53 -6.11
CA ALA A 166 -12.65 -18.87 -6.53
C ALA A 166 -12.24 -20.32 -6.17
N LYS A 167 -12.86 -20.93 -5.14
CA LYS A 167 -12.67 -22.34 -4.81
C LYS A 167 -13.47 -23.25 -5.76
N PHE A 168 -14.64 -22.80 -6.21
CA PHE A 168 -15.47 -23.51 -7.18
C PHE A 168 -14.85 -23.48 -8.58
N GLU A 169 -14.42 -22.32 -9.08
CA GLU A 169 -13.76 -22.17 -10.39
C GLU A 169 -12.51 -23.05 -10.51
N ARG A 170 -11.71 -23.13 -9.44
CA ARG A 170 -10.54 -24.04 -9.38
C ARG A 170 -10.89 -25.52 -9.45
N ARG A 171 -12.10 -25.91 -9.02
CA ARG A 171 -12.58 -27.30 -9.04
C ARG A 171 -13.30 -27.64 -10.35
N ALA A 172 -14.04 -26.70 -10.92
CA ALA A 172 -14.87 -26.89 -12.09
C ALA A 172 -14.14 -26.62 -13.42
N GLY A 173 -13.00 -25.92 -13.40
CA GLY A 173 -12.22 -25.60 -14.61
C GLY A 173 -12.86 -24.53 -15.51
N THR A 174 -14.07 -24.06 -15.18
CA THR A 174 -14.82 -23.01 -15.90
C THR A 174 -14.85 -21.71 -15.10
N LYS A 175 -14.62 -20.58 -15.76
CA LYS A 175 -14.74 -19.23 -15.18
C LYS A 175 -16.21 -18.82 -15.16
N ILE A 176 -16.71 -18.37 -14.01
CA ILE A 176 -18.08 -17.85 -13.91
C ILE A 176 -18.02 -16.35 -14.26
N THR A 177 -18.60 -15.98 -15.40
CA THR A 177 -18.74 -14.57 -15.82
C THR A 177 -19.68 -13.84 -14.87
N LYS A 178 -19.17 -12.77 -14.24
CA LYS A 178 -19.91 -11.95 -13.27
C LYS A 178 -20.67 -10.86 -14.01
N HIS A 179 -21.93 -11.09 -14.37
CA HIS A 179 -22.86 -9.97 -14.53
C HIS A 179 -23.59 -9.79 -13.20
N LEU A 180 -23.23 -8.72 -12.48
CA LEU A 180 -24.00 -8.24 -11.34
C LEU A 180 -25.10 -7.33 -11.93
N PRO A 181 -26.39 -7.66 -11.82
CA PRO A 181 -27.44 -6.74 -12.22
C PRO A 181 -27.40 -5.55 -11.24
N LEU A 182 -27.11 -4.36 -11.76
CA LEU A 182 -27.36 -3.12 -11.01
C LEU A 182 -28.88 -2.95 -10.93
N PRO A 183 -29.45 -2.63 -9.75
CA PRO A 183 -30.86 -2.32 -9.66
C PRO A 183 -31.15 -1.08 -10.51
N GLU A 184 -32.13 -1.20 -11.41
CA GLU A 184 -32.64 -0.09 -12.21
C GLU A 184 -33.23 0.94 -11.24
N GLU A 185 -32.71 2.17 -11.29
CA GLU A 185 -33.30 3.30 -10.55
C GLU A 185 -34.67 3.60 -11.17
N GLU A 186 -35.73 3.21 -10.48
CA GLU A 186 -37.08 3.72 -10.73
C GLU A 186 -37.09 5.21 -10.33
N VAL A 187 -37.02 6.07 -11.34
CA VAL A 187 -37.27 7.51 -11.23
C VAL A 187 -38.77 7.73 -11.45
N GLU A 188 -39.50 8.02 -10.37
CA GLU A 188 -40.81 8.68 -10.41
C GLU A 188 -40.66 10.19 -10.17
#